data_AF-A0A920PE60-F1
#
_entry.id   AF-A0A920PE60-F1
#
_cell.length_a   1.000
_cell.length_b   1.000
_cell.length_c   1.000
_cell.angle_alpha   90.00
_cell.angle_beta   90.00
_cell.angle_gamma   90.00
#
_symmetry.space_group_name_H-M   'P 1'
#
loop_
_entity.id
_entity.type
_entity.pdbx_description
1 polymer ?
#
loop_
_entity_poly.entity_id
_entity_poly.type
_entity_poly.pdbx_seq_one_letter_code
_entity_poly.pdbx_strand_id
1 'polypeptide(L)' 'MVKDIPIQDWVKLAVTRARLSETPVVFWLNKDGSHDAELITKLNVYLKDHDTNGLDIRVMAPDDAMKHSLQRAKEGKKPL' A
#
# COMPACT_ATOMS: atom_id res chain seq x y z
N MET A 1 -14.90 -9.14 14.31
CA MET A 1 -13.52 -9.53 13.96
C MET A 1 -13.40 -9.58 12.45
N VAL A 2 -12.70 -8.63 11.85
CA VAL A 2 -12.30 -8.74 10.44
C VAL A 2 -11.40 -9.97 10.35
N LYS A 3 -11.86 -11.02 9.67
CA LYS A 3 -11.05 -12.22 9.42
C LYS A 3 -9.74 -11.76 8.79
N ASP A 4 -8.60 -12.29 9.20
CA ASP A 4 -7.27 -11.87 8.72
C ASP A 4 -6.96 -12.31 7.27
N ILE A 5 -7.70 -13.31 6.79
CA ILE A 5 -7.57 -13.93 5.46
C ILE A 5 -7.65 -12.93 4.27
N PRO A 6 -8.65 -12.02 4.19
CA PRO A 6 -8.74 -11.06 3.10
C PRO A 6 -7.64 -9.99 3.14
N ILE A 7 -7.07 -9.67 4.31
CA ILE A 7 -5.97 -8.70 4.41
C ILE A 7 -4.69 -9.32 3.84
N GLN A 8 -4.42 -10.59 4.17
CA GLN A 8 -3.28 -11.32 3.61
C GLN A 8 -3.37 -11.43 2.09
N ASP A 9 -4.55 -11.80 1.57
CA ASP A 9 -4.75 -11.95 0.12
C ASP A 9 -4.60 -10.62 -0.61
N TRP A 10 -5.11 -9.53 -0.01
CA TRP A 10 -4.94 -8.17 -0.54
C TRP A 10 -3.48 -7.72 -0.59
N VAL A 11 -2.71 -7.95 0.48
CA VAL A 11 -1.27 -7.63 0.52
C VAL A 11 -0.51 -8.45 -0.54
N LYS A 12 -0.79 -9.75 -0.63
CA LYS A 12 -0.18 -10.64 -1.63
C LYS A 12 -0.47 -10.19 -3.06
N LEU A 13 -1.72 -9.81 -3.36
CA LEU A 13 -2.12 -9.31 -4.67
C LEU A 13 -1.36 -8.02 -5.03
N ALA A 14 -1.25 -7.10 -4.07
CA ALA A 14 -0.57 -5.83 -4.25
C ALA A 14 0.93 -6.03 -4.52
N VAL A 15 1.62 -6.85 -3.72
CA VAL A 15 3.04 -7.21 -3.91
C VAL A 15 3.26 -7.88 -5.27
N THR A 16 2.38 -8.81 -5.65
CA THR A 16 2.47 -9.52 -6.93
C THR A 16 2.33 -8.55 -8.11
N ARG A 17 1.36 -7.62 -8.05
CA ARG A 17 1.17 -6.60 -9.10
C ARG A 17 2.33 -5.62 -9.17
N ALA A 18 2.82 -5.15 -8.01
CA ALA A 18 3.98 -4.27 -7.91
C ALA A 18 5.19 -4.86 -8.63
N ARG A 19 5.44 -6.16 -8.39
CA ARG A 19 6.55 -6.89 -8.99
C ARG A 19 6.40 -7.08 -10.49
N LEU A 20 5.18 -7.32 -10.97
CA LEU A 20 4.91 -7.51 -12.39
C LEU A 20 4.94 -6.21 -13.20
N SER A 21 4.47 -5.11 -12.61
CA SER A 21 4.34 -3.81 -13.29
C SER A 21 5.51 -2.86 -13.02
N GLU A 22 6.44 -3.23 -12.12
CA GLU A 22 7.53 -2.37 -11.63
C GLU A 22 7.02 -1.01 -11.13
N THR A 23 5.76 -0.97 -10.69
CA THR A 23 5.09 0.23 -10.21
C THR A 23 5.01 0.23 -8.69
N PRO A 24 5.26 1.38 -8.05
CA PRO A 24 5.07 1.52 -6.61
C PRO A 24 3.63 1.26 -6.22
N VAL A 25 3.44 0.62 -5.07
CA VAL A 25 2.13 0.35 -4.48
C VAL A 25 1.89 1.30 -3.33
N VAL A 26 0.73 1.97 -3.35
CA VAL A 26 0.31 2.86 -2.26
C VAL A 26 -0.97 2.34 -1.63
N PHE A 27 -0.88 1.96 -0.36
CA PHE A 27 -2.02 1.60 0.47
C PHE A 27 -2.63 2.85 1.09
N TRP A 28 -3.91 3.08 0.81
CA TRP A 28 -4.65 4.26 1.28
C TRP A 28 -5.25 3.98 2.65
N LEU A 29 -4.43 4.10 3.70
CA LEU A 29 -4.82 3.83 5.08
C LEU A 29 -4.44 5.04 5.95
N ASN A 30 -5.40 5.52 6.74
CA ASN A 30 -5.19 6.68 7.59
C ASN A 30 -4.68 6.27 8.98
N LYS A 31 -3.49 6.73 9.36
CA LYS A 31 -2.87 6.41 10.65
C LYS A 31 -3.66 6.98 11.84
N ASP A 32 -4.38 8.07 11.62
CA ASP A 32 -5.21 8.74 12.63
C ASP A 32 -6.53 7.99 12.90
N GLY A 33 -6.96 7.09 12.02
CA GLY A 33 -8.15 6.27 12.24
C GLY A 33 -7.83 5.07 13.11
N SER A 34 -8.51 4.89 14.25
CA SER A 34 -8.29 3.73 15.14
C SER A 34 -8.48 2.38 14.44
N HIS A 35 -9.37 2.31 13.45
CA HIS A 35 -9.61 1.10 12.66
C HIS A 35 -8.48 0.83 11.64
N ASP A 36 -8.04 1.86 10.95
CA ASP A 36 -6.97 1.81 9.95
C ASP A 36 -5.60 1.55 10.59
N ALA A 37 -5.34 2.06 11.80
CA ALA A 37 -4.10 1.81 12.54
C ALA A 37 -3.87 0.31 12.82
N GLU A 38 -4.94 -0.43 13.17
CA GLU A 38 -4.87 -1.89 13.33
C GLU A 38 -4.57 -2.59 11.99
N LEU A 39 -5.17 -2.13 10.90
CA LEU A 39 -4.92 -2.63 9.55
C LEU A 39 -3.46 -2.39 9.12
N ILE A 40 -2.91 -1.19 9.38
CA ILE A 40 -1.51 -0.85 9.10
C ILE A 40 -0.55 -1.75 9.88
N THR A 41 -0.88 -2.04 11.13
CA THR A 41 -0.08 -2.94 11.98
C THR A 41 -0.05 -4.34 11.38
N LYS A 42 -1.21 -4.90 11.03
CA LYS A 42 -1.31 -6.21 10.37
C LYS A 42 -0.60 -6.24 9.02
N LEU A 43 -0.78 -5.20 8.21
CA LEU A 43 -0.14 -5.06 6.90
C LEU A 43 1.38 -5.05 7.01
N ASN A 44 1.95 -4.32 7.98
CA ASN A 44 3.39 -4.34 8.23
C ASN A 44 3.90 -5.72 8.68
N VAL A 45 3.11 -6.47 9.44
CA VAL A 45 3.46 -7.85 9.83
C VAL A 45 3.48 -8.75 8.60
N TYR A 46 2.46 -8.67 7.74
CA TYR A 46 2.38 -9.50 6.54
C TYR A 46 3.41 -9.12 5.46
N LEU A 47 3.74 -7.83 5.34
CA LEU A 47 4.79 -7.38 4.43
C LEU A 47 6.17 -7.96 4.80
N LYS A 48 6.45 -8.21 6.08
CA LYS A 48 7.71 -8.85 6.50
C LYS A 48 7.83 -10.30 6.07
N ASP A 49 6.70 -10.98 5.87
CA ASP A 49 6.66 -12.37 5.40
C ASP A 49 6.85 -12.45 3.87
N HIS A 50 6.74 -11.32 3.16
CA HIS A 50 6.90 -11.23 1.72
C HIS A 50 8.24 -10.60 1.33
N ASP A 51 8.80 -11.06 0.21
CA ASP A 51 10.01 -10.45 -0.36
C ASP A 51 9.65 -9.11 -1.01
N THR A 52 9.87 -8.02 -0.27
CA THR A 52 9.68 -6.64 -0.74
C THR A 52 10.97 -6.02 -1.28
N ASN A 53 12.01 -6.84 -1.53
CA ASN A 53 13.29 -6.36 -2.05
C ASN A 53 13.11 -5.73 -3.44
N GLY A 54 13.38 -4.42 -3.52
CA GLY A 54 13.21 -3.65 -4.75
C GLY A 54 11.77 -3.19 -5.04
N LEU A 55 10.80 -3.46 -4.16
CA LEU A 55 9.43 -2.97 -4.28
C LEU A 55 9.23 -1.70 -3.44
N ASP A 56 8.76 -0.63 -4.09
CA ASP A 56 8.39 0.61 -3.39
C ASP A 56 6.94 0.50 -2.92
N ILE A 57 6.78 0.07 -1.66
CA ILE A 57 5.48 -0.10 -1.00
C ILE A 57 5.34 1.02 0.03
N ARG A 58 4.29 1.82 -0.08
CA ARG A 58 4.02 2.94 0.83
C ARG A 58 2.62 2.84 1.41
N VAL A 59 2.48 3.31 2.64
CA VAL A 59 1.19 3.49 3.31
C VAL A 59 0.98 4.98 3.53
N MET A 60 -0.06 5.54 2.94
CA MET A 60 -0.35 6.97 2.94
C MET A 60 -1.83 7.20 3.24
N ALA A 61 -2.12 8.31 3.92
CA ALA A 61 -3.51 8.76 4.04
C ALA A 61 -4.06 9.08 2.64
N PRO A 62 -5.37 8.91 2.39
CA PRO A 62 -5.97 9.18 1.08
C PRO A 62 -5.70 10.61 0.59
N ASP A 63 -5.68 11.60 1.49
CA ASP A 63 -5.31 12.99 1.21
C ASP A 63 -3.88 13.12 0.67
N ASP A 64 -2.93 12.43 1.31
CA ASP A 64 -1.53 12.37 0.90
C ASP A 64 -1.36 11.60 -0.41
N ALA A 65 -2.06 10.47 -0.56
CA ALA A 65 -2.01 9.66 -1.77
C ALA A 65 -2.55 10.42 -2.99
N MET A 66 -3.62 11.21 -2.81
CA MET A 66 -4.17 12.07 -3.85
C MET A 66 -3.16 13.16 -4.25
N LYS A 67 -2.57 13.86 -3.28
CA LYS A 67 -1.54 14.88 -3.53
C LYS A 67 -0.32 14.28 -4.23
N HIS A 68 0.12 13.10 -3.79
CA HIS A 68 1.28 12.40 -4.37
C HIS A 68 1.01 11.92 -5.81
N SER A 69 -0.21 11.46 -6.09
CA SER A 69 -0.64 11.09 -7.46
C SER A 69 -0.71 12.31 -8.38
N LEU A 70 -1.29 13.41 -7.90
CA LEU A 70 -1.34 14.69 -8.63
C LEU A 70 0.06 15.24 -8.91
N GLN A 71 0.96 15.17 -7.92
CA GLN A 71 2.34 15.60 -8.09
C GLN A 71 3.08 14.76 -9.13
N ARG A 72 2.93 13.42 -9.10
CA ARG A 72 3.51 12.53 -10.12
C ARG A 72 2.96 12.78 -11.52
N ALA A 73 1.66 13.01 -11.65
CA ALA A 73 1.04 13.37 -12.91
C ALA A 73 1.59 14.69 -13.46
N LYS A 74 1.81 15.68 -12.58
CA LYS A 74 2.45 16.96 -12.94
C LYS A 74 3.91 16.79 -13.38
N GLU A 75 4.62 15.81 -12.83
CA GLU A 75 5.96 15.41 -13.25
C GLU A 75 5.98 14.51 -14.52
N GLY A 76 4.82 14.20 -15.12
CA GLY A 76 4.73 13.36 -16.32
C GLY A 76 4.94 11.86 -16.08
N LYS A 77 4.85 11.40 -14.81
CA LYS A 77 5.00 9.99 -14.44
C LYS A 77 3.63 9.31 -14.37
N LYS A 78 3.60 7.98 -14.58
CA LYS A 78 2.36 7.19 -14.50
C LYS A 78 1.68 7.34 -13.12
N PRO A 79 0.35 7.52 -13.06
CA PRO A 79 -0.39 7.54 -11.81
C PRO A 79 -0.34 6.18 -11.11
N LEU A 80 -0.43 6.22 -9.78
CA LEU A 80 -0.28 5.10 -8.84
C LEU A 80 -1.47 4.12 -8.91
#